data_AF-W2TY32-F1
#
_entry.id   AF-W2TY32-F1
#
_cell.length_a   1.000
_cell.length_b   1.000
_cell.length_c   1.000
_cell.angle_alpha   90.00
_cell.angle_beta   90.00
_cell.angle_gamma   90.00
#
_symmetry.space_group_name_H-M   'P 1'
#
loop_
_entity.id
_entity.type
_entity.pdbx_description
1 polymer ?
#
loop_
_entity_poly.entity_id
_entity_poly.type
_entity_poly.pdbx_seq_one_letter_code
_entity_poly.pdbx_strand_id
1 'polypeptide(L)'
;MRCSSNTWGDWLPCSVSCGIGFQIRERLCDGNLCTIVSKQARTCNEQPCPANSRDFEWENWSDWTECSQTCGEGFQSKERSCKKGHCPSSDSLRQRRCVPGPCPVWDDWSEWSECSSCSRYHMRTRSRQCILHSSSSSANCEGESRVEESCDLWCGLAGLSNVHPEIELITGKGRRRVCFNKTRARNNLER
;
A
#
# COMPACT_ATOMS: atom_id res chain seq x y z
N MET A 1 10.75 -8.88 -12.62
CA MET A 1 9.95 -9.95 -11.99
C MET A 1 9.09 -9.28 -10.92
N ARG A 2 7.77 -9.16 -11.13
CA ARG A 2 6.87 -8.64 -10.09
C ARG A 2 6.63 -9.77 -9.09
N CYS A 3 6.93 -9.54 -7.81
CA CYS A 3 6.56 -10.47 -6.76
C CYS A 3 5.03 -10.51 -6.68
N SER A 4 4.41 -11.58 -7.16
CA SER A 4 3.00 -11.85 -6.87
C SER A 4 2.89 -12.10 -5.37
N SER A 5 2.44 -11.10 -4.62
CA SER A 5 2.09 -11.27 -3.21
C SER A 5 0.90 -12.21 -3.16
N ASN A 6 1.18 -13.44 -2.75
CA ASN A 6 0.29 -14.57 -2.91
C ASN A 6 -0.13 -15.03 -1.51
N THR A 7 -0.58 -14.09 -0.67
CA THR A 7 -0.81 -14.29 0.76
C THR A 7 -2.28 -14.59 1.06
N TRP A 8 -2.50 -15.54 1.96
CA TRP A 8 -3.82 -15.75 2.54
C TRP A 8 -4.10 -14.62 3.51
N GLY A 9 -5.28 -14.01 3.42
CA GLY A 9 -5.74 -13.14 4.50
C GLY A 9 -6.18 -13.96 5.71
N ASP A 10 -6.43 -13.26 6.82
CA ASP A 10 -6.89 -13.90 8.05
C ASP A 10 -8.25 -14.59 7.88
N TRP A 11 -8.49 -15.58 8.75
CA TRP A 11 -9.80 -16.22 8.86
C TRP A 11 -10.83 -15.23 9.38
N LEU A 12 -11.95 -15.09 8.66
CA LEU A 12 -13.10 -14.35 9.16
C LEU A 12 -13.62 -14.99 10.47
N PRO A 13 -14.33 -14.22 11.31
CA PRO A 13 -15.02 -14.78 12.48
C PRO A 13 -15.89 -16.00 12.11
N CYS A 14 -16.03 -16.92 13.06
CA CYS A 14 -16.87 -18.10 12.86
C CYS A 14 -18.31 -17.67 12.53
N SER A 15 -18.98 -18.43 11.66
CA SER A 15 -20.36 -18.14 11.26
C SER A 15 -21.39 -18.15 12.40
N VAL A 16 -21.04 -18.77 13.52
CA VAL A 16 -21.84 -18.93 14.74
C VAL A 16 -20.91 -18.85 15.95
N SER A 17 -21.40 -18.41 17.10
CA SER A 17 -20.63 -18.40 18.36
C SER A 17 -20.60 -19.75 19.10
N CYS A 18 -21.51 -20.66 18.77
CA CYS A 18 -21.61 -22.01 19.31
C CYS A 18 -22.16 -22.98 18.25
N GLY A 19 -21.94 -24.27 18.46
CA GLY A 19 -22.31 -25.31 17.51
C GLY A 19 -21.44 -25.28 16.26
N ILE A 20 -21.54 -26.35 15.46
CA ILE A 20 -20.70 -26.54 14.28
C ILE A 20 -20.92 -25.40 13.28
N GLY A 21 -19.92 -24.53 13.17
CA GLY A 21 -19.86 -23.40 12.26
C GLY A 21 -18.76 -23.55 11.21
N PHE A 22 -18.63 -22.53 10.36
CA PHE A 22 -17.52 -22.44 9.42
C PHE A 22 -16.89 -21.04 9.43
N GLN A 23 -15.57 -20.99 9.24
CA GLN A 23 -14.82 -19.79 8.89
C GLN A 23 -14.43 -19.85 7.44
N ILE A 24 -14.34 -18.68 6.81
CA ILE A 24 -13.86 -18.52 5.44
C ILE A 24 -12.66 -17.59 5.47
N ARG A 25 -11.65 -17.89 4.67
CA ARG A 25 -10.60 -16.93 4.32
C ARG A 25 -10.42 -16.88 2.82
N GLU A 26 -9.99 -15.72 2.35
CA GLU A 26 -9.77 -15.50 0.93
C GLU A 26 -8.32 -15.09 0.67
N ARG A 27 -7.82 -15.43 -0.53
CA ARG A 27 -6.49 -15.08 -1.02
C ARG A 27 -6.58 -13.92 -2.00
N LEU A 28 -5.63 -12.99 -1.90
CA LEU A 28 -5.47 -11.89 -2.86
C LEU A 28 -4.26 -12.14 -3.77
N CYS A 29 -4.39 -11.70 -5.01
CA CYS A 29 -3.37 -11.71 -6.05
C CYS A 29 -3.26 -10.29 -6.59
N ASP A 30 -2.11 -9.64 -6.39
CA ASP A 30 -1.83 -8.28 -6.87
C ASP A 30 -2.94 -7.26 -6.51
N GLY A 31 -3.41 -7.32 -5.26
CA GLY A 31 -4.46 -6.43 -4.74
C GLY A 31 -5.89 -6.77 -5.17
N ASN A 32 -6.10 -7.86 -5.89
CA ASN A 32 -7.41 -8.33 -6.35
C ASN A 32 -7.75 -9.72 -5.82
N LEU A 33 -9.05 -10.08 -5.80
CA LEU A 33 -9.46 -11.47 -5.55
C LEU A 33 -8.96 -12.38 -6.67
N CYS A 34 -8.23 -13.44 -6.33
CA CYS A 34 -7.72 -14.36 -7.34
C CYS A 34 -8.88 -15.08 -8.06
N THR A 35 -8.75 -15.28 -9.37
CA THR A 35 -9.75 -15.92 -10.24
C THR A 35 -9.83 -17.44 -10.08
N ILE A 36 -8.84 -18.08 -9.43
CA ILE A 36 -8.75 -19.54 -9.28
C ILE A 36 -8.43 -19.87 -7.81
N VAL A 37 -9.25 -20.74 -7.20
CA VAL A 37 -9.20 -21.22 -5.78
C VAL A 37 -8.78 -20.15 -4.77
N SER A 38 -9.54 -19.05 -4.72
CA SER A 38 -9.29 -17.93 -3.80
C SER A 38 -9.95 -18.08 -2.44
N LYS A 39 -10.63 -19.19 -2.14
CA LYS A 39 -11.39 -19.36 -0.90
C LYS A 39 -11.05 -20.68 -0.21
N GLN A 40 -10.84 -20.61 1.10
CA GLN A 40 -10.76 -21.77 1.96
C GLN A 40 -11.84 -21.68 3.03
N ALA A 41 -12.38 -22.83 3.41
CA ALA A 41 -13.32 -22.97 4.51
C ALA A 41 -12.76 -23.96 5.54
N ARG A 42 -13.03 -23.72 6.82
CA ARG A 42 -12.75 -24.67 7.90
C ARG A 42 -13.88 -24.66 8.91
N THR A 43 -14.06 -25.78 9.61
CA THR A 43 -14.99 -25.86 10.73
C THR A 43 -14.48 -25.02 11.91
N CYS A 44 -15.41 -24.47 12.67
CA CYS A 44 -15.14 -23.74 13.91
C CYS A 44 -16.28 -23.96 14.91
N ASN A 45 -16.01 -23.64 16.18
CA ASN A 45 -16.99 -23.63 17.27
C ASN A 45 -17.72 -24.95 17.52
N GLU A 46 -17.01 -26.07 17.45
CA GLU A 46 -17.56 -27.43 17.64
C GLU A 46 -18.19 -27.69 19.02
N GLN A 47 -18.05 -26.77 19.99
CA GLN A 47 -18.77 -26.85 21.25
C GLN A 47 -20.29 -26.83 21.06
N PRO A 48 -21.07 -27.63 21.82
CA PRO A 48 -22.52 -27.59 21.76
C PRO A 48 -23.05 -26.21 22.18
N CYS A 49 -24.12 -25.76 21.52
CA CYS A 49 -24.82 -24.56 21.95
C CYS A 49 -25.53 -24.78 23.29
N PRO A 50 -25.66 -23.72 24.11
CA PRO A 50 -26.52 -23.74 25.28
C PRO A 50 -27.94 -24.26 24.97
N ALA A 51 -28.54 -25.01 25.90
CA ALA A 51 -29.84 -25.66 25.69
C ALA A 51 -30.99 -24.67 25.42
N ASN A 52 -30.85 -23.42 25.88
CA ASN A 52 -31.78 -22.31 25.62
C ASN A 52 -31.64 -21.69 24.21
N SER A 53 -30.78 -22.24 23.35
CA SER A 53 -30.62 -21.78 21.95
C SER A 53 -31.87 -21.97 21.07
N ARG A 54 -32.87 -22.70 21.56
CA ARG A 54 -34.18 -22.88 20.90
C ARG A 54 -35.23 -21.87 21.34
N ASP A 55 -34.92 -21.01 22.32
CA ASP A 55 -35.89 -20.08 22.92
C ASP A 55 -35.91 -18.71 22.25
N PHE A 56 -35.09 -18.50 21.23
CA PHE A 56 -34.99 -17.22 20.55
C PHE A 56 -35.11 -17.34 19.03
N GLU A 57 -35.62 -16.27 18.42
CA GLU A 57 -35.80 -16.13 16.98
C GLU A 57 -35.12 -14.84 16.54
N TRP A 58 -34.30 -14.91 15.50
CA TRP A 58 -33.67 -13.75 14.89
C TRP A 58 -34.55 -13.18 13.78
N GLU A 59 -34.49 -11.86 13.57
CA GLU A 59 -34.99 -11.24 12.35
C GLU A 59 -34.10 -11.56 11.15
N ASN A 60 -34.58 -11.19 9.96
CA ASN A 60 -33.75 -11.20 8.75
C ASN A 60 -32.53 -10.28 8.94
N TRP A 61 -31.43 -10.66 8.32
CA TRP A 61 -30.25 -9.81 8.25
C TRP A 61 -30.56 -8.53 7.49
N SER A 62 -29.94 -7.43 7.91
CA SER A 62 -29.82 -6.23 7.11
C SER A 62 -29.04 -6.51 5.83
N ASP A 63 -29.13 -5.58 4.88
CA ASP A 63 -28.17 -5.51 3.79
C ASP A 63 -26.76 -5.28 4.32
N TRP A 64 -25.78 -5.64 3.49
CA TRP A 64 -24.37 -5.34 3.79
C TRP A 64 -24.13 -3.84 3.69
N THR A 65 -23.39 -3.29 4.66
CA THR A 65 -22.86 -1.93 4.57
C THR A 65 -21.99 -1.76 3.33
N GLU A 66 -21.71 -0.51 2.94
CA GLU A 66 -20.64 -0.23 2.00
C GLU A 66 -19.29 -0.74 2.52
N CYS A 67 -18.35 -0.97 1.60
CA CYS A 67 -17.01 -1.38 1.97
C CYS A 67 -16.33 -0.27 2.78
N SER A 68 -15.70 -0.63 3.90
CA SER A 68 -15.00 0.34 4.77
C SER A 68 -13.86 1.08 4.07
N GLN A 69 -13.40 0.55 2.93
CA GLN A 69 -12.42 1.17 2.06
C GLN A 69 -13.01 1.38 0.68
N THR A 70 -12.56 2.44 0.01
CA THR A 70 -12.95 2.74 -1.38
C THR A 70 -12.00 2.10 -2.39
N CYS A 71 -10.86 1.56 -1.93
CA CYS A 71 -9.91 0.75 -2.68
C CYS A 71 -9.19 -0.22 -1.73
N GLY A 72 -8.53 -1.23 -2.27
CA GLY A 72 -7.77 -2.21 -1.50
C GLY A 72 -8.66 -3.10 -0.66
N GLU A 73 -8.07 -3.69 0.38
CA GLU A 73 -8.78 -4.57 1.31
C GLU A 73 -9.58 -3.76 2.34
N GLY A 74 -10.88 -4.03 2.43
CA GLY A 74 -11.76 -3.47 3.45
C GLY A 74 -12.73 -4.51 4.00
N PHE A 75 -13.69 -4.04 4.79
CA PHE A 75 -14.72 -4.87 5.40
C PHE A 75 -16.12 -4.31 5.20
N GLN A 76 -17.10 -5.20 5.11
CA GLN A 76 -18.52 -4.88 5.19
C GLN A 76 -19.10 -5.60 6.40
N SER A 77 -20.04 -4.96 7.07
CA SER A 77 -20.82 -5.57 8.15
C SER A 77 -22.28 -5.68 7.74
N LYS A 78 -22.99 -6.57 8.43
CA LYS A 78 -24.45 -6.59 8.46
C LYS A 78 -24.91 -7.01 9.83
N GLU A 79 -26.10 -6.58 10.20
CA GLU A 79 -26.64 -6.75 11.53
C GLU A 79 -28.03 -7.39 11.46
N ARG A 80 -28.47 -7.96 12.58
CA ARG A 80 -29.82 -8.48 12.75
C ARG A 80 -30.31 -8.25 14.17
N SER A 81 -31.60 -8.02 14.30
CA SER A 81 -32.26 -7.81 15.59
C SER A 81 -32.86 -9.12 16.12
N CYS A 82 -32.99 -9.21 17.44
CA CYS A 82 -33.69 -10.32 18.07
C CYS A 82 -35.20 -10.12 17.93
N LYS A 83 -35.89 -11.05 17.25
CA LYS A 83 -37.34 -11.02 17.07
C LYS A 83 -38.06 -11.52 18.33
N LYS A 84 -37.52 -12.56 18.97
CA LYS A 84 -38.11 -13.20 20.15
C LYS A 84 -37.02 -13.78 21.04
N GLY A 85 -37.24 -13.75 22.36
CA GLY A 85 -36.38 -14.42 23.34
C GLY A 85 -35.10 -13.66 23.66
N HIS A 86 -34.10 -14.35 24.19
CA HIS A 86 -32.80 -13.78 24.53
C HIS A 86 -31.74 -14.22 23.51
N CYS A 87 -31.62 -13.46 22.44
CA CYS A 87 -30.64 -13.76 21.40
C CYS A 87 -29.21 -13.42 21.86
N PRO A 88 -28.20 -14.25 21.54
CA PRO A 88 -26.80 -13.97 21.85
C PRO A 88 -26.31 -12.72 21.13
N SER A 89 -25.83 -11.73 21.87
CA SER A 89 -25.27 -10.48 21.30
C SER A 89 -24.04 -10.73 20.42
N SER A 90 -23.31 -11.82 20.63
CA SER A 90 -22.16 -12.21 19.79
C SER A 90 -22.53 -12.58 18.35
N ASP A 91 -23.79 -12.94 18.10
CA ASP A 91 -24.27 -13.41 16.80
C ASP A 91 -25.17 -12.38 16.07
N SER A 92 -25.29 -11.16 16.60
CA SER A 92 -26.07 -10.08 15.99
C SER A 92 -25.33 -9.38 14.85
N LEU A 93 -23.99 -9.44 14.85
CA LEU A 93 -23.12 -8.78 13.87
C LEU A 93 -22.38 -9.81 13.03
N ARG A 94 -22.33 -9.59 11.71
CA ARG A 94 -21.51 -10.39 10.80
C ARG A 94 -20.66 -9.51 9.92
N GLN A 95 -19.38 -9.85 9.81
CA GLN A 95 -18.42 -9.14 8.96
C GLN A 95 -17.93 -10.02 7.81
N ARG A 96 -17.66 -9.42 6.65
CA ARG A 96 -16.96 -10.06 5.53
C ARG A 96 -15.92 -9.12 4.94
N ARG A 97 -14.93 -9.70 4.27
CA ARG A 97 -13.96 -8.95 3.45
C ARG A 97 -14.62 -8.43 2.18
N CYS A 98 -14.22 -7.25 1.75
CA CYS A 98 -14.52 -6.67 0.44
C CYS A 98 -13.23 -6.12 -0.19
N VAL A 99 -13.16 -6.15 -1.52
CA VAL A 99 -12.06 -5.58 -2.29
C VAL A 99 -12.67 -4.83 -3.48
N PRO A 100 -12.90 -3.50 -3.35
CA PRO A 100 -13.50 -2.71 -4.44
C PRO A 100 -12.63 -2.64 -5.70
N GLY A 101 -11.31 -2.84 -5.54
CA GLY A 101 -10.31 -2.77 -6.59
C GLY A 101 -8.96 -2.37 -6.02
N PRO A 102 -7.88 -2.38 -6.81
CA PRO A 102 -6.57 -1.98 -6.33
C PRO A 102 -6.51 -0.48 -6.00
N CYS A 103 -5.75 -0.11 -4.98
CA CYS A 103 -5.57 1.29 -4.62
C CYS A 103 -4.72 2.07 -5.63
N PRO A 104 -4.92 3.39 -5.74
CA PRO A 104 -4.03 4.27 -6.46
C PRO A 104 -2.60 4.12 -5.95
N VAL A 105 -1.65 4.04 -6.88
CA VAL A 105 -0.23 3.95 -6.55
C VAL A 105 0.53 5.07 -7.25
N TRP A 106 1.55 5.58 -6.57
CA TRP A 106 2.51 6.47 -7.20
C TRP A 106 3.32 5.70 -8.23
N ASP A 107 3.47 6.30 -9.42
CA ASP A 107 4.53 5.90 -10.33
C ASP A 107 5.90 6.32 -9.79
N ASP A 108 6.96 5.87 -10.45
CA ASP A 108 8.30 6.31 -10.16
C ASP A 108 8.43 7.84 -10.28
N TRP A 109 9.26 8.42 -9.43
CA TRP A 109 9.62 9.82 -9.55
C TRP A 109 10.34 10.06 -10.89
N SER A 110 9.99 11.15 -11.56
CA SER A 110 10.79 11.64 -12.69
C SER A 110 12.21 11.94 -12.23
N GLU A 111 13.14 11.95 -13.19
CA GLU A 111 14.43 12.59 -12.98
C GLU A 111 14.24 14.04 -12.53
N TRP A 112 15.19 14.50 -11.72
CA TRP A 112 15.21 15.88 -11.28
C TRP A 112 15.57 16.81 -12.42
N SER A 113 14.92 17.98 -12.49
CA SER A 113 15.32 19.03 -13.41
C SER A 113 16.76 19.45 -13.16
N GLU A 114 17.49 19.77 -14.23
CA GLU A 114 18.86 20.24 -14.12
C GLU A 114 18.94 21.61 -13.42
N CYS A 115 20.00 21.81 -12.65
CA CYS A 115 20.31 23.10 -12.05
C CYS A 115 21.26 23.87 -12.96
N SER A 116 20.84 25.05 -13.41
CA SER A 116 21.72 25.95 -14.17
C SER A 116 22.85 26.54 -13.32
N SER A 117 22.69 26.58 -12.00
CA SER A 117 23.68 27.07 -11.05
C SER A 117 23.50 26.45 -9.66
N CYS A 118 24.61 26.17 -8.98
CA CYS A 118 24.67 25.59 -7.63
C CYS A 118 24.42 26.62 -6.52
N SER A 119 23.34 27.40 -6.65
CA SER A 119 22.98 28.45 -5.69
C SER A 119 21.72 28.07 -4.92
N ARG A 120 21.65 28.50 -3.66
CA ARG A 120 20.45 28.37 -2.81
C ARG A 120 19.20 29.07 -3.36
N TYR A 121 19.39 29.98 -4.31
CA TYR A 121 18.32 30.74 -4.95
C TYR A 121 17.72 30.03 -6.18
N HIS A 122 18.34 28.95 -6.63
CA HIS A 122 17.80 28.10 -7.68
C HIS A 122 17.20 26.83 -7.07
N MET A 123 16.09 26.40 -7.65
CA MET A 123 15.39 25.19 -7.23
C MET A 123 15.34 24.22 -8.41
N ARG A 124 15.46 22.94 -8.09
CA ARG A 124 15.12 21.87 -9.01
C ARG A 124 13.85 21.18 -8.55
N THR A 125 13.14 20.62 -9.51
CA THR A 125 11.86 19.97 -9.29
C THR A 125 11.91 18.57 -9.87
N ARG A 126 11.21 17.63 -9.22
CA ARG A 126 10.76 16.40 -9.84
C ARG A 126 9.27 16.19 -9.61
N SER A 127 8.65 15.37 -10.44
CA SER A 127 7.23 15.06 -10.37
C SER A 127 6.98 13.57 -10.52
N ARG A 128 5.88 13.10 -9.97
CA ARG A 128 5.36 11.73 -10.15
C ARG A 128 3.88 11.79 -10.45
N GLN A 129 3.37 10.76 -11.11
CA GLN A 129 1.95 10.66 -11.44
C GLN A 129 1.28 9.62 -10.56
N CYS A 130 0.03 9.89 -10.17
CA CYS A 130 -0.79 8.93 -9.45
C CYS A 130 -1.50 8.04 -10.48
N ILE A 131 -1.24 6.74 -10.43
CA ILE A 131 -1.82 5.76 -11.34
C ILE A 131 -3.17 5.30 -10.75
N LEU A 132 -4.26 5.56 -11.49
CA LEU A 132 -5.61 5.14 -11.14
C LEU A 132 -5.99 3.87 -11.89
N HIS A 133 -6.42 2.84 -11.17
CA HIS A 133 -6.76 1.53 -11.74
C HIS A 133 -8.27 1.34 -12.02
N SER A 134 -9.01 2.44 -12.12
CA SER A 134 -10.46 2.57 -12.41
C SER A 134 -11.44 2.13 -11.30
N SER A 135 -12.48 2.97 -11.10
CA SER A 135 -13.59 2.99 -10.12
C SER A 135 -13.33 3.38 -8.64
N SER A 136 -12.14 3.81 -8.26
CA SER A 136 -11.91 4.47 -6.96
C SER A 136 -11.87 6.00 -7.12
N SER A 137 -12.99 6.61 -7.54
CA SER A 137 -13.06 8.06 -7.81
C SER A 137 -12.86 8.95 -6.56
N SER A 138 -12.79 8.37 -5.36
CA SER A 138 -12.54 9.10 -4.12
C SER A 138 -11.17 8.83 -3.48
N ALA A 139 -10.41 7.85 -3.97
CA ALA A 139 -9.08 7.56 -3.45
C ALA A 139 -8.06 8.31 -4.31
N ASN A 140 -7.27 9.19 -3.69
CA ASN A 140 -6.13 9.85 -4.32
C ASN A 140 -4.85 9.32 -3.67
N CYS A 141 -3.73 9.39 -4.39
CA CYS A 141 -2.44 9.02 -3.79
C CYS A 141 -2.10 10.03 -2.69
N GLU A 142 -1.76 9.53 -1.50
CA GLU A 142 -1.37 10.40 -0.38
C GLU A 142 0.05 10.96 -0.60
N GLY A 143 0.20 12.27 -0.36
CA GLY A 143 1.45 13.00 -0.48
C GLY A 143 1.54 13.89 -1.73
N GLU A 144 2.69 14.56 -1.87
CA GLU A 144 2.91 15.53 -2.94
C GLU A 144 3.22 14.86 -4.29
N SER A 145 2.63 15.38 -5.37
CA SER A 145 2.89 14.95 -6.75
C SER A 145 4.12 15.65 -7.36
N ARG A 146 4.54 16.77 -6.78
CA ARG A 146 5.67 17.58 -7.21
C ARG A 146 6.40 18.06 -5.98
N VAL A 147 7.71 17.83 -5.93
CA VAL A 147 8.58 18.31 -4.85
C VAL A 147 9.69 19.15 -5.44
N GLU A 148 10.17 20.11 -4.65
CA GLU A 148 11.24 21.02 -5.02
C GLU A 148 12.33 21.04 -3.94
N GLU A 149 13.58 21.16 -4.38
CA GLU A 149 14.74 21.29 -3.50
C GLU A 149 15.71 22.33 -4.07
N SER A 150 16.51 22.94 -3.19
CA SER A 150 17.49 23.94 -3.60
C SER A 150 18.71 23.29 -4.27
N CYS A 151 19.23 23.95 -5.31
CA CYS A 151 20.30 23.42 -6.14
C CYS A 151 21.65 23.26 -5.42
N ASP A 152 21.88 24.00 -4.33
CA ASP A 152 23.07 23.89 -3.50
C ASP A 152 23.14 22.55 -2.74
N LEU A 153 22.00 21.99 -2.32
CA LEU A 153 21.93 20.67 -1.67
C LEU A 153 22.35 19.54 -2.61
N TRP A 154 21.92 19.60 -3.88
CA TRP A 154 22.33 18.64 -4.91
C TRP A 154 23.82 18.73 -5.20
N CYS A 155 24.36 19.94 -5.39
CA CYS A 155 25.78 20.12 -5.66
C CYS A 155 26.67 19.72 -4.47
N GLY A 156 26.18 19.86 -3.24
CA GLY A 156 26.87 19.39 -2.04
C GLY A 156 27.08 17.88 -1.98
N LEU A 157 26.14 17.08 -2.52
CA LEU A 157 26.23 15.62 -2.61
C LEU A 157 26.97 15.12 -3.87
N ALA A 158 26.84 15.85 -4.98
CA ALA A 158 27.56 15.56 -6.23
C ALA A 158 29.09 15.77 -6.12
N GLY A 159 29.58 16.40 -5.05
CA GLY A 159 31.02 16.48 -4.74
C GLY A 159 31.73 15.14 -4.55
N LEU A 160 30.99 14.03 -4.42
CA LEU A 160 31.53 12.66 -4.34
C LEU A 160 31.28 11.79 -5.60
N SER A 161 30.49 12.26 -6.57
CA SER A 161 30.33 11.56 -7.85
C SER A 161 30.33 12.55 -9.00
N ASN A 162 31.52 12.71 -9.59
CA ASN A 162 31.76 13.46 -10.82
C ASN A 162 31.02 12.82 -12.00
N VAL A 163 29.75 13.17 -12.21
CA VAL A 163 29.09 13.06 -13.50
C VAL A 163 28.11 14.24 -13.69
N HIS A 164 28.61 15.38 -14.18
CA HIS A 164 27.93 16.12 -15.26
C HIS A 164 28.98 16.94 -16.03
N PRO A 165 29.07 16.85 -17.38
CA PRO A 165 30.21 17.41 -18.10
C PRO A 165 30.16 18.91 -18.42
N GLU A 166 29.12 19.68 -18.05
CA GLU A 166 28.97 21.07 -18.55
C GLU A 166 28.55 22.13 -17.51
N ILE A 167 28.86 21.96 -16.22
CA ILE A 167 28.67 23.05 -15.25
C ILE A 167 30.02 23.72 -14.99
N GLU A 168 30.32 24.80 -15.73
CA GLU A 168 31.44 25.69 -15.40
C GLU A 168 31.15 26.42 -14.08
N LEU A 169 31.85 26.03 -13.01
CA LEU A 169 31.85 26.76 -11.74
C LEU A 169 32.64 28.08 -11.90
N ILE A 170 31.95 29.20 -12.06
CA ILE A 170 32.56 30.53 -12.03
C ILE A 170 32.85 30.89 -10.57
N THR A 171 34.10 30.74 -10.13
CA THR A 171 34.57 31.32 -8.87
C THR A 171 35.21 32.69 -9.11
N GLY A 172 35.09 33.61 -8.16
CA GLY A 172 35.60 34.99 -8.24
C GLY A 172 37.12 35.15 -8.34
N LYS A 173 37.87 34.10 -8.71
CA LYS A 173 39.34 34.10 -8.90
C LYS A 173 39.79 33.62 -10.28
N GLY A 174 38.89 33.55 -11.26
CA GLY A 174 39.23 33.31 -12.67
C GLY A 174 39.22 31.83 -13.10
N ARG A 175 39.10 31.62 -14.42
CA ARG A 175 38.99 30.29 -15.08
C ARG A 175 40.23 29.44 -14.84
N ARG A 176 40.09 28.28 -14.19
CA ARG A 176 41.11 27.22 -14.22
C ARG A 176 40.50 25.93 -14.78
N ARG A 177 41.01 25.49 -15.93
CA ARG A 177 40.83 24.11 -16.40
C ARG A 177 41.76 23.23 -15.58
N VAL A 178 41.20 22.31 -14.80
CA VAL A 178 41.98 21.23 -14.19
C VAL A 178 41.76 19.99 -15.04
N CYS A 179 42.72 19.71 -15.92
CA CYS A 179 42.77 18.42 -16.63
C CYS A 179 43.43 17.41 -15.69
N PHE A 180 42.68 16.44 -15.17
CA PHE A 180 43.27 15.25 -14.54
C PHE A 180 43.24 14.07 -15.52
N ASN A 181 44.43 13.64 -15.93
CA ASN A 181 44.66 12.43 -16.71
C ASN A 181 44.36 11.20 -15.84
N LYS A 182 43.40 10.36 -16.24
CA LYS A 182 43.27 9.00 -15.71
C LYS A 182 44.13 8.04 -16.52
N THR A 183 45.34 7.80 -16.04
CA THR A 183 46.15 6.59 -16.29
C THR A 183 46.95 6.39 -15.00
N ARG A 184 46.99 5.25 -14.32
CA ARG A 184 46.85 3.86 -14.73
C ARG A 184 46.65 3.01 -13.47
N ALA A 185 45.99 1.88 -13.68
CA ALA A 185 45.70 0.81 -12.75
C ALA A 185 46.89 0.27 -11.92
N ARG A 186 46.49 -0.31 -10.78
CA ARG A 186 46.95 -1.57 -10.14
C ARG A 186 48.25 -1.60 -9.30
N ASN A 187 48.03 -2.19 -8.13
CA ASN A 187 48.87 -3.15 -7.39
C ASN A 187 50.15 -2.67 -6.71
N ASN A 188 50.17 -2.79 -5.39
CA ASN A 188 51.10 -3.58 -4.55
C ASN A 188 50.94 -3.12 -3.08
N LEU A 189 50.49 -4.00 -2.19
CA LEU A 189 51.27 -4.87 -1.30
C LEU A 189 52.07 -4.13 -0.21
N GLU A 190 51.70 -4.44 1.04
CA GLU A 190 52.53 -4.52 2.26
C GLU A 190 53.46 -3.36 2.65
N ARG A 191 53.14 -2.66 3.75
CA ARG A 191 53.64 -2.94 5.11
C ARG A 191 53.00 -2.01 6.13
#